data_AF-A0A810N4R8-F1
#
_entry.id   AF-A0A810N4R8-F1
#
_cell.length_a   1.000
_cell.length_b   1.000
_cell.length_c   1.000
_cell.angle_alpha   90.00
_cell.angle_beta   90.00
_cell.angle_gamma   90.00
#
_symmetry.space_group_name_H-M   'P 1'
#
loop_
_entity.id
_entity.type
_entity.pdbx_description
1 polymer ?
#
loop_
_entity_poly.entity_id
_entity_poly.type
_entity_poly.pdbx_seq_one_letter_code
_entity_poly.pdbx_strand_id
1 'polypeptide(L)'
;MPTAELPRQVAILAGSVALLVVAAGASVSIGAHAIPPAEVWRALTDYAGTDEHLIVRDIRIPRTVIGICVGAALGTAGALIQALTRNPLAEPGILG
;
A
#
# COMPACT_ATOMS: atom_id res chain seq x y z
N MET A 1 29.93 10.98 -17.56
CA MET A 1 28.55 10.84 -18.07
C MET A 1 27.85 9.75 -17.27
N PRO A 2 26.87 10.07 -16.39
CA PRO A 2 26.11 9.06 -15.65
C PRO A 2 24.91 8.61 -16.49
N THR A 3 25.02 7.49 -17.21
CA THR A 3 23.94 7.01 -18.11
C THR A 3 23.41 5.61 -17.80
N ALA A 4 23.93 4.92 -16.78
CA ALA A 4 23.49 3.57 -16.41
C ALA A 4 22.51 3.50 -15.20
N GLU A 5 22.33 4.59 -14.45
CA GLU A 5 21.54 4.60 -13.20
C GLU A 5 20.03 4.71 -13.43
N LEU A 6 19.62 5.47 -14.45
CA LEU A 6 18.21 5.71 -14.81
C LEU A 6 17.38 4.41 -15.02
N PRO A 7 17.83 3.43 -15.81
CA PRO A 7 17.05 2.20 -16.02
C PRO A 7 16.85 1.41 -14.73
N ARG A 8 17.84 1.42 -13.82
CA ARG A 8 17.76 0.71 -12.54
C ARG A 8 16.75 1.37 -11.60
N GLN A 9 16.80 2.69 -11.45
CA GLN A 9 15.86 3.42 -10.60
C GLN A 9 14.41 3.27 -11.09
N VAL A 10 14.20 3.35 -12.41
CA VAL A 10 12.88 3.13 -13.03
C VAL A 10 12.39 1.70 -12.77
N ALA A 11 13.26 0.70 -12.93
CA ALA A 11 12.89 -0.70 -12.66
C ALA A 11 12.51 -0.93 -11.19
N ILE A 12 13.25 -0.33 -10.25
CA ILE A 12 12.93 -0.41 -8.81
C ILE A 12 11.58 0.25 -8.54
N LEU A 13 11.34 1.46 -9.03
CA LEU A 13 10.08 2.17 -8.82
C LEU A 13 8.90 1.38 -9.42
N ALA A 14 9.02 0.92 -10.66
CA ALA A 14 7.99 0.11 -11.32
C ALA A 14 7.72 -1.18 -10.54
N GLY A 15 8.76 -1.86 -10.08
CA GLY A 15 8.65 -3.05 -9.24
C GLY A 15 7.95 -2.78 -7.90
N SER A 16 8.29 -1.68 -7.23
CA SER A 16 7.64 -1.27 -5.97
C SER A 16 6.16 -0.93 -6.17
N VAL A 17 5.82 -0.24 -7.25
CA VAL A 17 4.42 0.08 -7.59
C VAL A 17 3.64 -1.20 -7.91
N ALA A 18 4.22 -2.12 -8.70
CA ALA A 18 3.60 -3.40 -9.00
C ALA A 18 3.36 -4.24 -7.72
N LEU A 19 4.36 -4.29 -6.84
CA LEU A 19 4.24 -4.97 -5.55
C LEU A 19 3.15 -4.34 -4.67
N LEU A 20 3.05 -3.00 -4.64
CA LEU A 20 2.00 -2.29 -3.92
C LEU A 20 0.60 -2.66 -4.43
N VAL A 21 0.41 -2.72 -5.76
CA VAL A 21 -0.87 -3.11 -6.38
C VAL A 21 -1.24 -4.55 -6.00
N VAL A 22 -0.29 -5.48 -6.08
CA VAL A 22 -0.51 -6.89 -5.68
C VAL A 22 -0.86 -6.98 -4.19
N ALA A 23 -0.13 -6.27 -3.33
CA ALA A 23 -0.38 -6.25 -1.89
C ALA A 23 -1.75 -5.63 -1.56
N ALA A 24 -2.16 -4.57 -2.27
CA ALA A 24 -3.48 -3.95 -2.11
C ALA A 24 -4.60 -4.93 -2.50
N GLY A 25 -4.47 -5.59 -3.66
CA GLY A 25 -5.42 -6.63 -4.09
C GLY A 25 -5.52 -7.80 -3.11
N ALA A 26 -4.38 -8.26 -2.58
CA ALA A 26 -4.33 -9.27 -1.54
C ALA A 26 -4.99 -8.78 -0.22
N SER A 27 -4.75 -7.53 0.18
CA SER A 27 -5.32 -6.92 1.39
C SER A 27 -6.85 -6.83 1.35
N VAL A 28 -7.42 -6.57 0.17
CA VAL A 28 -8.88 -6.54 -0.03
C VAL A 28 -9.45 -7.97 -0.12
N SER A 29 -8.71 -8.91 -0.67
CA SER A 29 -9.18 -10.30 -0.87
C SER A 29 -9.08 -11.15 0.40
N ILE A 30 -8.07 -10.91 1.24
CA ILE A 30 -7.77 -11.70 2.44
C ILE A 30 -8.34 -10.99 3.67
N GLY A 31 -9.21 -11.67 4.42
CA GLY A 31 -9.79 -11.14 5.66
C GLY A 31 -10.34 -12.24 6.55
N ALA A 32 -10.85 -11.85 7.73
CA ALA A 32 -11.38 -12.77 8.73
C ALA A 32 -12.57 -13.61 8.20
N HIS A 33 -13.41 -13.00 7.37
CA HIS A 33 -14.46 -13.70 6.63
C HIS A 33 -13.90 -14.16 5.27
N ALA A 34 -13.97 -15.46 4.98
CA ALA A 34 -13.57 -15.96 3.68
C ALA A 34 -14.61 -15.53 2.62
N ILE A 35 -14.19 -14.64 1.71
CA ILE A 35 -15.03 -14.17 0.59
C ILE A 35 -14.37 -14.65 -0.71
N PRO A 36 -15.10 -15.34 -1.61
CA PRO A 36 -14.55 -15.77 -2.89
C PRO A 36 -13.99 -14.59 -3.70
N PRO A 37 -12.84 -14.72 -4.40
CA PRO A 37 -12.27 -13.64 -5.20
C PRO A 37 -13.23 -13.09 -6.27
N ALA A 38 -14.11 -13.94 -6.81
CA ALA A 38 -15.15 -13.52 -7.74
C ALA A 38 -16.16 -12.55 -7.09
N GLU A 39 -16.55 -12.78 -5.84
CA GLU A 39 -17.44 -11.88 -5.10
C GLU A 39 -16.72 -10.59 -4.70
N VAL A 40 -15.41 -10.63 -4.42
CA VAL A 40 -14.61 -9.41 -4.23
C VAL A 40 -14.62 -8.55 -5.51
N TRP A 41 -14.51 -9.17 -6.68
CA TRP A 41 -14.58 -8.46 -7.97
C TRP A 41 -15.98 -7.92 -8.27
N ARG A 42 -17.04 -8.68 -7.97
CA ARG A 42 -18.43 -8.23 -8.10
C ARG A 42 -18.74 -7.10 -7.13
N ALA A 43 -18.24 -7.15 -5.90
CA ALA A 43 -18.34 -6.05 -4.97
C ALA A 43 -17.80 -4.74 -5.56
N LEU A 44 -16.83 -4.77 -6.49
CA LEU A 44 -16.34 -3.57 -7.17
C LEU A 44 -17.15 -3.19 -8.42
N THR A 45 -17.55 -4.18 -9.23
CA THR A 45 -18.10 -3.96 -10.59
C THR A 45 -19.62 -4.05 -10.68
N ASP A 46 -20.28 -4.83 -9.83
CA ASP A 46 -21.72 -5.12 -9.83
C ASP A 46 -22.24 -5.18 -8.38
N TYR A 47 -22.45 -4.01 -7.78
CA TYR A 47 -22.77 -3.92 -6.36
C TYR A 47 -24.25 -4.21 -6.08
N ALA A 48 -24.49 -5.36 -5.46
CA ALA A 48 -25.82 -5.80 -5.02
C ALA A 48 -26.14 -5.54 -3.53
N GLY A 49 -25.25 -4.92 -2.76
CA GLY A 49 -25.49 -4.63 -1.34
C GLY A 49 -25.54 -5.85 -0.40
N THR A 50 -24.94 -6.98 -0.77
CA THR A 50 -24.82 -8.14 0.12
C THR A 50 -23.85 -7.88 1.28
N ASP A 51 -23.92 -8.68 2.34
CA ASP A 51 -23.02 -8.56 3.48
C ASP A 51 -21.53 -8.68 3.06
N GLU A 52 -21.21 -9.56 2.11
CA GLU A 52 -19.86 -9.69 1.56
C GLU A 52 -19.42 -8.41 0.84
N HIS A 53 -20.32 -7.79 0.06
CA HIS A 53 -20.03 -6.56 -0.65
C HIS A 53 -19.81 -5.38 0.32
N LEU A 54 -20.60 -5.30 1.39
CA LEU A 54 -20.43 -4.31 2.46
C LEU A 54 -19.09 -4.50 3.18
N ILE A 55 -18.73 -5.74 3.54
CA ILE A 55 -17.42 -6.05 4.14
C ILE A 55 -16.29 -5.58 3.22
N VAL A 56 -16.37 -5.87 1.92
CA VAL A 56 -15.32 -5.45 0.96
C VAL A 56 -15.25 -3.93 0.86
N ARG A 57 -16.39 -3.25 0.63
CA ARG A 57 -16.42 -1.81 0.35
C ARG A 57 -16.25 -0.91 1.56
N ASP A 58 -16.83 -1.27 2.70
CA ASP A 58 -16.94 -0.37 3.85
C ASP A 58 -15.92 -0.69 4.93
N ILE A 59 -15.32 -1.88 4.89
CA ILE A 59 -14.31 -2.31 5.87
C ILE A 59 -12.96 -2.51 5.21
N ARG A 60 -12.86 -3.40 4.21
CA ARG A 60 -11.55 -3.80 3.66
C ARG A 60 -10.90 -2.70 2.83
N ILE A 61 -11.63 -2.11 1.88
CA ILE A 61 -11.10 -1.03 1.04
C ILE A 61 -10.63 0.16 1.90
N PRO A 62 -11.43 0.71 2.83
CA PRO A 62 -11.00 1.80 3.70
C PRO A 62 -9.77 1.42 4.53
N ARG A 63 -9.70 0.20 5.07
CA ARG A 63 -8.53 -0.30 5.80
C ARG A 63 -7.28 -0.33 4.92
N THR A 64 -7.39 -0.81 3.69
CA THR A 64 -6.28 -0.85 2.73
C THR A 64 -5.80 0.56 2.40
N VAL A 65 -6.73 1.49 2.14
CA VAL A 65 -6.41 2.91 1.87
C VAL A 65 -5.67 3.53 3.05
N ILE A 66 -6.19 3.36 4.27
CA ILE A 66 -5.54 3.87 5.49
C ILE A 66 -4.14 3.27 5.63
N GLY A 67 -3.98 1.95 5.42
CA GLY A 67 -2.68 1.29 5.48
C GLY A 67 -1.66 1.88 4.50
N ILE A 68 -2.08 2.19 3.27
CA ILE A 68 -1.23 2.83 2.26
C ILE A 68 -0.86 4.26 2.69
N CYS A 69 -1.83 5.05 3.14
CA CYS A 69 -1.60 6.43 3.59
C CYS A 69 -0.65 6.48 4.80
N VAL A 70 -0.86 5.62 5.80
CA VAL A 70 0.00 5.53 6.98
C VAL A 70 1.41 5.07 6.58
N GLY A 71 1.53 4.05 5.74
CA GLY A 71 2.82 3.58 5.23
C GLY A 71 3.58 4.67 4.47
N ALA A 72 2.90 5.44 3.62
CA ALA A 72 3.49 6.57 2.90
C ALA A 72 3.93 7.69 3.85
N ALA A 73 3.12 8.03 4.85
CA ALA A 73 3.46 9.03 5.86
C ALA A 73 4.69 8.60 6.69
N LEU A 74 4.73 7.35 7.15
CA LEU A 74 5.87 6.83 7.92
C LEU A 74 7.15 6.73 7.07
N GLY A 75 7.03 6.25 5.82
CA GLY A 75 8.17 6.16 4.91
C GLY A 75 8.75 7.53 4.56
N THR A 76 7.90 8.53 4.33
CA THR A 76 8.33 9.92 4.07
C THR A 76 8.94 10.57 5.29
N ALA A 77 8.33 10.42 6.48
CA ALA A 77 8.89 10.90 7.73
C ALA A 77 10.28 10.29 8.00
N GLY A 78 10.44 8.98 7.80
CA GLY A 78 11.72 8.29 7.94
C GLY A 78 12.78 8.83 6.99
N ALA A 79 12.45 8.95 5.70
CA ALA A 79 13.37 9.49 4.69
C ALA A 79 13.80 10.93 5.01
N LEU A 80 12.88 11.78 5.47
CA LEU A 80 13.18 13.16 5.86
C LEU A 80 14.12 13.22 7.06
N ILE A 81 13.87 12.42 8.10
CA ILE A 81 14.71 12.39 9.31
C ILE A 81 16.09 11.85 9.02
N GLN A 82 16.20 10.80 8.21
CA GLN A 82 17.49 10.28 7.74
C GLN A 82 18.29 11.33 6.96
N ALA A 83 17.63 12.12 6.11
CA ALA A 83 18.26 13.19 5.34
C ALA A 83 18.69 14.37 6.23
N LEU A 84 17.84 14.82 7.15
CA LEU A 84 18.11 15.94 8.06
C LEU A 84 19.25 15.63 9.03
N THR A 85 19.26 14.42 9.59
CA THR A 85 20.30 13.97 10.53
C THR A 85 21.56 13.48 9.82
N ARG A 86 21.49 13.22 8.51
CA ARG A 86 22.53 12.52 7.73
C ARG A 86 22.93 11.18 8.35
N ASN A 87 21.96 10.51 8.99
CA ASN A 87 22.15 9.23 9.65
C ASN A 87 21.12 8.22 9.11
N PRO A 88 21.55 7.19 8.36
CA PRO A 88 20.63 6.20 7.79
C PRO A 88 19.92 5.35 8.86
N LEU A 89 20.36 5.40 10.12
CA LEU A 89 19.72 4.71 11.25
C LEU A 89 18.72 5.58 12.00
N ALA A 90 18.57 6.86 11.65
CA ALA A 90 17.62 7.73 12.31
C ALA A 90 16.20 7.36 11.91
N GLU A 91 15.30 7.35 12.89
CA GLU A 91 13.87 7.11 12.69
C GLU A 91 13.03 8.23 13.32
N PRO A 92 11.78 8.42 12.87
CA PRO A 92 10.96 9.56 13.30
C PRO A 92 10.69 9.62 14.82
N GLY A 93 10.63 8.48 15.51
CA GLY A 93 10.31 8.42 16.93
C GLY A 93 11.36 9.01 17.88
N ILE A 94 12.55 9.38 17.38
CA ILE A 94 13.62 9.98 18.19
C ILE A 94 13.30 11.42 18.63
N LEU A 95 12.41 12.13 17.92
CA LEU A 95 12.08 13.53 18.20
C LEU A 95 10.93 13.74 19.21
N GLY A 96 10.25 12.65 19.62
CA GLY A 96 9.00 12.69 20.39
C GLY A 96 7.77 12.90 19.52
#